data_AF-A0A535XJH0-F1
#
_entry.id   AF-A0A535XJH0-F1
#
_cell.length_a   1.000
_cell.length_b   1.000
_cell.length_c   1.000
_cell.angle_alpha   90.00
_cell.angle_beta   90.00
_cell.angle_gamma   90.00
#
_symmetry.space_group_name_H-M   'P 1'
#
loop_
_entity.id
_entity.type
_entity.pdbx_description
1 polymer ?
#
loop_
_entity_poly.entity_id
_entity_poly.type
_entity_poly.pdbx_seq_one_letter_code
_entity_poly.pdbx_strand_id
1 'polypeptide(L)'
;EDRPIPAKGLTGPGYDGHAFWDTEAFVLPLLTRTMPAAAASALRWRHSTLPIALERARVLGLEGAAFPWRTIDGHECSGYWPAGTAAFHINADIADAVVRYVDATDDDDFERETGLDLLVHTARLWRSLGYTDTQGRFRIDGVTGPDEYSALADNNVFTNLMAEQNLRTAADACARHPERAAELGVAADEPSAWRSAAEAMFIPYDERLGVHPQSEGFTEHEVWDFAATPPDHYPLLLHYHYFDLYRKQVVKQPDLVHAMLLRTDVFTDEQKARNFDYYERITVRDSSLSAGTQAVIAAEVGQTDLAYDYLGESALLDLHDLEHNTRDGVHIAALAGAWIALVAGFGGLRPRGDSLCFAPRLPAGIDRLVFNLLYRKRRLRITTTHASAVYELREGEPMETSHHGLAFTLTAARPVSWPIPPAPVRPRPSQPPGREPAPRRFRNGSEQPG
;
A
#
# COMPACT_ATOMS: atom_id res chain seq x y z
N GLU A 1 8.05 13.60 -20.11
CA GLU A 1 7.22 12.57 -20.76
C GLU A 1 6.27 12.04 -19.69
N ASP A 2 4.97 12.34 -19.81
CA ASP A 2 3.93 11.83 -18.91
C ASP A 2 3.50 10.44 -19.39
N ARG A 3 4.16 9.40 -18.86
CA ARG A 3 4.03 8.00 -19.28
C ARG A 3 3.77 7.08 -18.08
N PRO A 4 3.15 5.91 -18.29
CA PRO A 4 3.02 4.91 -17.24
C PRO A 4 4.37 4.35 -16.82
N ILE A 5 4.42 3.79 -15.61
CA ILE A 5 5.54 2.95 -15.15
C ILE A 5 5.09 1.49 -15.28
N PRO A 6 5.61 0.72 -16.25
CA PRO A 6 5.22 -0.68 -16.41
C PRO A 6 5.66 -1.55 -15.24
N ALA A 7 4.92 -2.62 -14.95
CA ALA A 7 5.23 -3.54 -13.84
C ALA A 7 6.64 -4.18 -13.94
N LYS A 8 7.13 -4.41 -15.17
CA LYS A 8 8.51 -4.88 -15.46
C LYS A 8 9.44 -3.78 -16.00
N GLY A 9 9.03 -2.53 -15.95
CA GLY A 9 9.72 -1.41 -16.59
C GLY A 9 9.91 -1.67 -18.10
N LEU A 10 11.08 -1.27 -18.63
CA LEU A 10 11.49 -1.55 -20.01
C LEU A 10 12.59 -2.62 -20.05
N THR A 11 12.46 -3.65 -19.21
CA THR A 11 13.54 -4.63 -18.97
C THR A 11 13.26 -6.03 -19.52
N GLY A 12 12.04 -6.28 -20.00
CA GLY A 12 11.65 -7.56 -20.56
C GLY A 12 10.19 -7.58 -21.03
N PRO A 13 9.74 -8.71 -21.61
CA PRO A 13 8.39 -8.85 -22.16
C PRO A 13 7.30 -9.09 -21.10
N GLY A 14 7.67 -9.38 -19.85
CA GLY A 14 6.73 -9.68 -18.78
C GLY A 14 5.70 -8.56 -18.59
N TYR A 15 4.44 -8.96 -18.44
CA TYR A 15 3.28 -8.07 -18.42
C TYR A 15 3.11 -7.15 -19.64
N ASP A 16 3.85 -7.37 -20.73
CA ASP A 16 3.73 -6.67 -22.02
C ASP A 16 3.82 -5.15 -21.91
N GLY A 17 4.61 -4.62 -20.97
CA GLY A 17 4.77 -3.17 -20.77
C GLY A 17 3.54 -2.46 -20.16
N HIS A 18 2.60 -3.20 -19.58
CA HIS A 18 1.42 -2.61 -18.95
C HIS A 18 1.71 -2.00 -17.58
N ALA A 19 1.03 -0.90 -17.29
CA ALA A 19 0.88 -0.32 -15.96
C ALA A 19 -0.29 -0.98 -15.21
N PHE A 20 -0.11 -1.04 -13.90
CA PHE A 20 -1.04 -1.57 -12.89
C PHE A 20 -1.05 -0.62 -11.70
N TRP A 21 -1.87 -0.92 -10.69
CA TRP A 21 -1.89 -0.23 -9.39
C TRP A 21 -0.52 -0.24 -8.67
N ASP A 22 0.39 -1.15 -9.04
CA ASP A 22 1.80 -1.21 -8.64
C ASP A 22 2.49 0.16 -8.66
N THR A 23 2.18 0.98 -9.67
CA THR A 23 2.77 2.31 -9.82
C THR A 23 2.42 3.15 -8.60
N GLU A 24 1.13 3.33 -8.33
CA GLU A 24 0.63 4.21 -7.29
C GLU A 24 0.88 3.65 -5.88
N ALA A 25 0.73 2.34 -5.68
CA ALA A 25 0.85 1.72 -4.36
C ALA A 25 2.29 1.45 -3.91
N PHE A 26 3.25 1.23 -4.83
CA PHE A 26 4.61 0.84 -4.48
C PHE A 26 5.68 1.81 -5.01
N VAL A 27 5.58 2.24 -6.27
CA VAL A 27 6.62 3.08 -6.88
C VAL A 27 6.50 4.55 -6.44
N LEU A 28 5.29 5.11 -6.46
CA LEU A 28 5.06 6.51 -6.13
C LEU A 28 5.39 6.86 -4.67
N PRO A 29 5.17 6.02 -3.65
CA PRO A 29 5.63 6.31 -2.28
C PRO A 29 7.13 6.63 -2.19
N LEU A 30 7.97 5.93 -2.96
CA LEU A 30 9.39 6.21 -3.09
C LEU A 30 9.63 7.53 -3.85
N LEU A 31 9.05 7.67 -5.04
CA LEU A 31 9.32 8.81 -5.92
C LEU A 31 8.84 10.12 -5.31
N THR A 32 7.68 10.13 -4.66
CA THR A 32 7.13 11.30 -3.95
C THR A 32 8.09 11.86 -2.90
N ARG A 33 8.96 11.03 -2.31
CA ARG A 33 9.91 11.45 -1.26
C ARG A 33 11.34 11.65 -1.76
N THR A 34 11.63 11.33 -3.02
CA THR A 34 13.00 11.35 -3.57
C THR A 34 13.11 12.14 -4.87
N MET A 35 12.13 12.00 -5.75
CA MET A 35 12.02 12.67 -7.05
C MET A 35 10.55 13.08 -7.32
N PRO A 36 9.99 14.06 -6.58
CA PRO A 36 8.56 14.36 -6.64
C PRO A 36 8.05 14.69 -8.05
N ALA A 37 8.85 15.36 -8.88
CA ALA A 37 8.48 15.65 -10.26
C ALA A 37 8.18 14.39 -11.10
N ALA A 38 8.83 13.26 -10.82
CA ALA A 38 8.54 11.99 -11.48
C ALA A 38 7.19 11.42 -11.02
N ALA A 39 6.87 11.52 -9.72
CA ALA A 39 5.56 11.12 -9.21
C ALA A 39 4.42 11.98 -9.80
N ALA A 40 4.62 13.30 -9.88
CA ALA A 40 3.68 14.20 -10.54
C ALA A 40 3.43 13.81 -12.00
N SER A 41 4.48 13.44 -12.75
CA SER A 41 4.36 13.04 -14.16
C SER A 41 3.57 11.74 -14.33
N ALA A 42 3.75 10.76 -13.44
CA ALA A 42 2.97 9.52 -13.45
C ALA A 42 1.47 9.78 -13.14
N LEU A 43 1.18 10.67 -12.19
CA LEU A 43 -0.20 11.05 -11.86
C LEU A 43 -0.84 11.90 -12.98
N ARG A 44 -0.08 12.78 -13.64
CA ARG A 44 -0.55 13.49 -14.84
C ARG A 44 -0.85 12.54 -16.00
N TRP A 45 -0.13 11.44 -16.12
CA TRP A 45 -0.48 10.39 -17.08
C TRP A 45 -1.83 9.74 -16.72
N ARG A 46 -2.09 9.40 -15.45
CA ARG A 46 -3.43 8.94 -15.01
C ARG A 46 -4.51 9.96 -15.36
N HIS A 47 -4.28 11.24 -15.07
CA HIS A 47 -5.19 12.32 -15.43
C HIS A 47 -5.42 12.42 -16.94
N SER A 48 -4.39 12.25 -17.77
CA SER A 48 -4.52 12.24 -19.23
C SER A 48 -5.40 11.12 -19.78
N THR A 49 -5.51 9.99 -19.04
CA THR A 49 -6.36 8.84 -19.40
C THR A 49 -7.74 8.88 -18.73
N LEU A 50 -8.01 9.91 -17.92
CA LEU A 50 -9.28 10.09 -17.22
C LEU A 50 -10.51 10.01 -18.15
N PRO A 51 -10.54 10.63 -19.35
CA PRO A 51 -11.69 10.49 -20.24
C PRO A 51 -12.02 9.03 -20.62
N ILE A 52 -11.01 8.18 -20.75
CA ILE A 52 -11.18 6.75 -21.06
C ILE A 52 -11.74 6.01 -19.83
N ALA A 53 -11.25 6.35 -18.63
CA ALA A 53 -11.77 5.81 -17.37
C ALA A 53 -13.24 6.22 -17.10
N LEU A 54 -13.64 7.43 -17.50
CA LEU A 54 -15.05 7.87 -17.45
C LEU A 54 -15.95 7.05 -18.37
N GLU A 55 -15.51 6.81 -19.62
CA GLU A 55 -16.26 5.95 -20.55
C GLU A 55 -16.37 4.51 -20.01
N ARG A 56 -15.30 3.99 -19.42
CA ARG A 56 -15.33 2.68 -18.80
C ARG A 56 -16.33 2.60 -17.64
N ALA A 57 -16.42 3.60 -16.78
CA ALA A 57 -17.43 3.65 -15.72
C ALA A 57 -18.84 3.57 -16.32
N ARG A 58 -19.11 4.33 -17.40
CA ARG A 58 -20.38 4.23 -18.15
C ARG A 58 -20.67 2.84 -18.68
N VAL A 59 -19.68 2.14 -19.25
CA VAL A 59 -19.82 0.75 -19.74
C VAL A 59 -20.24 -0.19 -18.59
N LEU A 60 -19.75 0.06 -17.38
CA LEU A 60 -20.09 -0.69 -16.17
C LEU A 60 -21.40 -0.22 -15.51
N GLY A 61 -22.07 0.79 -16.06
CA GLY A 61 -23.29 1.37 -15.47
C GLY A 61 -23.03 2.18 -14.20
N LEU A 62 -21.82 2.72 -14.04
CA LEU A 62 -21.38 3.50 -12.88
C LEU A 62 -21.13 4.97 -13.27
N GLU A 63 -21.18 5.85 -12.28
CA GLU A 63 -20.70 7.23 -12.39
C GLU A 63 -19.22 7.35 -12.01
N GLY A 64 -18.62 8.52 -12.27
CA GLY A 64 -17.22 8.77 -11.95
C GLY A 64 -16.25 8.12 -12.94
N ALA A 65 -15.04 7.80 -12.47
CA ALA A 65 -13.98 7.20 -13.27
C ALA A 65 -13.65 5.81 -12.77
N ALA A 66 -13.64 4.81 -13.68
CA ALA A 66 -13.16 3.47 -13.40
C ALA A 66 -11.85 3.24 -14.17
N PHE A 67 -10.72 3.47 -13.51
CA PHE A 67 -9.40 3.22 -14.11
C PHE A 67 -9.15 1.72 -14.35
N PRO A 68 -8.44 1.36 -15.43
CA PRO A 68 -8.17 -0.03 -15.77
C PRO A 68 -7.14 -0.70 -14.86
N TRP A 69 -7.39 -1.96 -14.53
CA TRP A 69 -6.49 -2.80 -13.74
C TRP A 69 -5.13 -2.97 -14.43
N ARG A 70 -5.18 -3.22 -15.75
CA ARG A 70 -4.01 -3.44 -16.60
C ARG A 70 -4.16 -2.60 -17.87
N THR A 71 -3.21 -1.71 -18.15
CA THR A 71 -3.30 -0.81 -19.32
C THR A 71 -1.96 -0.34 -19.86
N ILE A 72 -1.95 0.10 -21.12
CA ILE A 72 -0.84 0.88 -21.73
C ILE A 72 -1.29 2.33 -21.99
N ASP A 73 -2.49 2.53 -22.55
CA ASP A 73 -2.97 3.81 -23.07
C ASP A 73 -4.21 4.36 -22.34
N GLY A 74 -4.71 3.65 -21.32
CA GLY A 74 -5.92 3.98 -20.57
C GLY A 74 -7.08 2.98 -20.76
N HIS A 75 -7.05 2.12 -21.78
CA HIS A 75 -8.06 1.06 -21.95
C HIS A 75 -7.76 -0.18 -21.09
N GLU A 76 -8.79 -0.93 -20.68
CA GLU A 76 -8.58 -2.24 -20.06
C GLU A 76 -7.92 -3.19 -21.05
N CYS A 77 -6.94 -3.96 -20.58
CA CYS A 77 -6.29 -5.01 -21.36
C CYS A 77 -6.28 -6.36 -20.64
N SER A 78 -6.75 -6.44 -19.39
CA SER A 78 -6.82 -7.70 -18.65
C SER A 78 -7.91 -8.62 -19.19
N GLY A 79 -7.53 -9.83 -19.59
CA GLY A 79 -8.47 -10.94 -19.82
C GLY A 79 -8.92 -11.64 -18.54
N TYR A 80 -8.28 -11.35 -17.40
CA TYR A 80 -8.66 -11.87 -16.09
C TYR A 80 -9.72 -10.95 -15.48
N TRP A 81 -10.99 -11.24 -15.77
CA TRP A 81 -12.12 -10.39 -15.39
C TRP A 81 -12.30 -10.15 -13.86
N PRO A 82 -11.98 -11.09 -12.94
CA PRO A 82 -12.15 -10.86 -11.51
C PRO A 82 -11.29 -9.71 -10.97
N ALA A 83 -10.09 -9.50 -11.54
CA ALA A 83 -9.32 -8.28 -11.26
C ALA A 83 -9.68 -7.17 -12.25
N GLY A 84 -9.66 -7.49 -13.56
CA GLY A 84 -9.90 -6.54 -14.65
C GLY A 84 -11.16 -5.70 -14.44
N THR A 85 -12.26 -6.29 -13.98
CA THR A 85 -13.54 -5.60 -13.81
C THR A 85 -13.90 -5.30 -12.36
N ALA A 86 -13.53 -6.15 -11.41
CA ALA A 86 -13.98 -6.03 -10.02
C ALA A 86 -12.91 -5.56 -9.03
N ALA A 87 -11.63 -5.45 -9.41
CA ALA A 87 -10.58 -4.85 -8.56
C ALA A 87 -10.62 -3.31 -8.65
N PHE A 88 -11.70 -2.73 -8.14
CA PHE A 88 -11.90 -1.28 -8.15
C PHE A 88 -10.90 -0.51 -7.26
N HIS A 89 -10.19 -1.20 -6.37
CA HIS A 89 -9.27 -0.58 -5.42
C HIS A 89 -8.16 0.26 -6.08
N ILE A 90 -7.79 -0.04 -7.34
CA ILE A 90 -6.88 0.81 -8.14
C ILE A 90 -7.29 2.28 -8.17
N ASN A 91 -8.59 2.58 -8.15
CA ASN A 91 -9.09 3.95 -8.12
C ASN A 91 -8.76 4.64 -6.80
N ALA A 92 -8.78 3.89 -5.69
CA ALA A 92 -8.38 4.42 -4.39
C ALA A 92 -6.85 4.47 -4.25
N ASP A 93 -6.10 3.57 -4.89
CA ASP A 93 -4.63 3.64 -4.94
C ASP A 93 -4.18 4.92 -5.66
N ILE A 94 -4.81 5.27 -6.78
CA ILE A 94 -4.57 6.53 -7.50
C ILE A 94 -4.92 7.74 -6.64
N ALA A 95 -6.08 7.72 -5.98
CA ALA A 95 -6.50 8.81 -5.10
C ALA A 95 -5.52 9.00 -3.91
N ASP A 96 -5.13 7.90 -3.25
CA ASP A 96 -4.16 7.94 -2.15
C ASP A 96 -2.78 8.43 -2.60
N ALA A 97 -2.33 8.06 -3.80
CA ALA A 97 -1.09 8.58 -4.37
C ALA A 97 -1.15 10.09 -4.63
N VAL A 98 -2.30 10.63 -5.09
CA VAL A 98 -2.53 12.09 -5.19
C VAL A 98 -2.42 12.74 -3.82
N VAL A 99 -3.13 12.21 -2.81
CA VAL A 99 -3.13 12.75 -1.45
C VAL A 99 -1.72 12.77 -0.86
N ARG A 100 -0.99 11.66 -0.99
CA ARG A 100 0.41 11.54 -0.51
C ARG A 100 1.35 12.47 -1.25
N TYR A 101 1.15 12.66 -2.56
CA TYR A 101 1.94 13.60 -3.35
C TYR A 101 1.74 15.02 -2.82
N VAL A 102 0.49 15.49 -2.73
CA VAL A 102 0.15 16.84 -2.28
C VAL A 102 0.64 17.08 -0.85
N ASP A 103 0.43 16.14 0.08
CA ASP A 103 0.99 16.22 1.44
C ASP A 103 2.51 16.39 1.41
N ALA A 104 3.20 15.61 0.57
CA ALA A 104 4.64 15.57 0.54
C ALA A 104 5.29 16.78 -0.13
N THR A 105 4.60 17.46 -1.04
CA THR A 105 5.17 18.53 -1.86
C THR A 105 4.64 19.91 -1.53
N ASP A 106 3.43 20.00 -0.97
CA ASP A 106 2.68 21.26 -0.82
C ASP A 106 2.46 21.96 -2.19
N ASP A 107 2.21 21.14 -3.22
CA ASP A 107 2.03 21.56 -4.61
C ASP A 107 0.54 21.86 -4.89
N ASP A 108 0.12 23.07 -4.52
CA ASP A 108 -1.25 23.57 -4.68
C ASP A 108 -1.70 23.61 -6.16
N ASP A 109 -0.81 23.97 -7.07
CA ASP A 109 -1.10 24.01 -8.50
C ASP A 109 -1.42 22.61 -9.03
N PHE A 110 -0.62 21.60 -8.66
CA PHE A 110 -0.91 20.22 -8.99
C PHE A 110 -2.23 19.73 -8.36
N GLU A 111 -2.48 20.05 -7.08
CA GLU A 111 -3.73 19.67 -6.42
C GLU A 111 -4.94 20.22 -7.18
N ARG A 112 -4.91 21.51 -7.54
CA ARG A 112 -5.98 22.18 -8.26
C ARG A 112 -6.19 21.64 -9.67
N GLU A 113 -5.13 21.43 -10.44
CA GLU A 113 -5.22 21.16 -11.88
C GLU A 113 -5.32 19.68 -12.24
N THR A 114 -4.71 18.80 -11.43
CA THR A 114 -4.63 17.36 -11.70
C THR A 114 -5.26 16.56 -10.56
N GLY A 115 -4.93 16.91 -9.32
CA GLY A 115 -5.36 16.18 -8.14
C GLY A 115 -6.88 16.19 -7.95
N LEU A 116 -7.51 17.36 -8.06
CA LEU A 116 -8.94 17.53 -7.82
C LEU A 116 -9.78 16.70 -8.79
N ASP A 117 -9.45 16.72 -10.09
CA ASP A 117 -10.13 15.93 -11.10
C ASP A 117 -10.08 14.42 -10.76
N LEU A 118 -8.90 13.91 -10.41
CA LEU A 118 -8.72 12.50 -10.03
C LEU A 118 -9.50 12.12 -8.77
N LEU A 119 -9.43 12.96 -7.72
CA LEU A 119 -10.13 12.73 -6.46
C LEU A 119 -11.66 12.78 -6.63
N VAL A 120 -12.17 13.79 -7.32
CA VAL A 120 -13.62 13.96 -7.53
C VAL A 120 -14.21 12.80 -8.33
N HIS A 121 -13.59 12.43 -9.46
CA HIS A 121 -14.16 11.38 -10.29
C HIS A 121 -14.04 9.99 -9.68
N THR A 122 -13.00 9.71 -8.89
CA THR A 122 -12.92 8.46 -8.13
C THR A 122 -13.86 8.46 -6.91
N ALA A 123 -14.13 9.60 -6.27
CA ALA A 123 -15.15 9.72 -5.23
C ALA A 123 -16.58 9.48 -5.76
N ARG A 124 -16.89 10.01 -6.95
CA ARG A 124 -18.14 9.71 -7.68
C ARG A 124 -18.29 8.22 -7.97
N LEU A 125 -17.21 7.55 -8.37
CA LEU A 125 -17.21 6.10 -8.56
C LEU A 125 -17.59 5.38 -7.27
N TRP A 126 -16.92 5.67 -6.16
CA TRP A 126 -17.22 5.01 -4.87
C TRP A 126 -18.66 5.25 -4.44
N ARG A 127 -19.16 6.48 -4.62
CA ARG A 127 -20.55 6.82 -4.30
C ARG A 127 -21.57 6.08 -5.16
N SER A 128 -21.24 5.84 -6.43
CA SER A 128 -22.07 5.11 -7.39
C SER A 128 -22.01 3.59 -7.21
N LEU A 129 -20.85 3.06 -6.80
CA LEU A 129 -20.64 1.62 -6.61
C LEU A 129 -21.22 1.13 -5.27
N GLY A 130 -21.01 1.90 -4.21
CA GLY A 130 -21.50 1.55 -2.88
C GLY A 130 -22.94 2.02 -2.61
N TYR A 131 -23.55 1.47 -1.57
CA TYR A 131 -24.92 1.79 -1.18
C TYR A 131 -25.06 1.83 0.34
N THR A 132 -26.11 2.50 0.84
CA THR A 132 -26.42 2.52 2.27
C THR A 132 -27.43 1.43 2.58
N ASP A 133 -27.10 0.54 3.51
CA ASP A 133 -27.98 -0.56 3.92
C ASP A 133 -29.10 -0.10 4.87
N THR A 134 -29.96 -1.05 5.27
CA THR A 134 -31.08 -0.78 6.18
C THR A 134 -30.66 -0.40 7.61
N GLN A 135 -29.39 -0.59 7.96
CA GLN A 135 -28.80 -0.21 9.24
C GLN A 135 -28.09 1.14 9.17
N GLY A 136 -28.14 1.82 8.02
CA GLY A 136 -27.50 3.12 7.81
C GLY A 136 -26.00 3.03 7.53
N ARG A 137 -25.46 1.84 7.26
CA ARG A 137 -24.04 1.63 6.95
C ARG A 137 -23.81 1.72 5.44
N PHE A 138 -22.74 2.38 5.02
CA PHE A 138 -22.31 2.41 3.63
C PHE A 138 -21.46 1.18 3.33
N ARG A 139 -21.86 0.41 2.32
CA ARG A 139 -21.27 -0.87 1.93
C ARG A 139 -20.73 -0.80 0.51
N ILE A 140 -19.68 -1.56 0.25
CA ILE A 140 -19.14 -1.81 -1.08
C ILE A 140 -19.05 -3.32 -1.22
N ASP A 141 -19.86 -3.87 -2.12
CA ASP A 141 -20.07 -5.31 -2.26
C ASP A 141 -19.58 -5.79 -3.64
N GLY A 142 -19.26 -7.08 -3.76
CA GLY A 142 -18.85 -7.70 -5.02
C GLY A 142 -17.53 -7.23 -5.62
N VAL A 143 -16.55 -6.86 -4.79
CA VAL A 143 -15.24 -6.34 -5.22
C VAL A 143 -14.10 -7.34 -5.01
N THR A 144 -13.02 -7.18 -5.75
CA THR A 144 -11.77 -7.93 -5.55
C THR A 144 -10.76 -6.99 -4.90
N GLY A 145 -10.17 -7.41 -3.77
CA GLY A 145 -9.09 -6.65 -3.12
C GLY A 145 -7.72 -6.97 -3.72
N PRO A 146 -6.62 -6.44 -3.13
CA PRO A 146 -5.26 -6.81 -3.49
C PRO A 146 -4.97 -8.32 -3.48
N ASP A 147 -5.64 -9.08 -2.61
CA ASP A 147 -5.56 -10.54 -2.63
C ASP A 147 -6.38 -11.12 -3.78
N GLU A 148 -5.73 -11.38 -4.91
CA GLU A 148 -6.38 -11.99 -6.08
C GLU A 148 -6.82 -13.46 -5.87
N TYR A 149 -6.52 -14.09 -4.72
CA TYR A 149 -7.08 -15.39 -4.34
C TYR A 149 -8.41 -15.29 -3.59
N SER A 150 -8.92 -14.07 -3.43
CA SER A 150 -10.27 -13.77 -2.93
C SER A 150 -10.93 -12.74 -3.87
N ALA A 151 -11.96 -13.14 -4.61
CA ALA A 151 -12.60 -12.27 -5.59
C ALA A 151 -14.10 -12.12 -5.37
N LEU A 152 -14.65 -10.99 -5.81
CA LEU A 152 -16.08 -10.66 -5.71
C LEU A 152 -16.61 -10.75 -4.28
N ALA A 153 -15.79 -10.33 -3.33
CA ALA A 153 -16.09 -10.36 -1.92
C ALA A 153 -16.79 -9.06 -1.48
N ASP A 154 -17.63 -9.18 -0.47
CA ASP A 154 -18.32 -8.04 0.12
C ASP A 154 -17.46 -7.39 1.20
N ASN A 155 -17.42 -6.06 1.20
CA ASN A 155 -16.74 -5.23 2.19
C ASN A 155 -15.29 -5.67 2.46
N ASN A 156 -14.52 -5.84 1.39
CA ASN A 156 -13.07 -5.98 1.49
C ASN A 156 -12.49 -4.79 2.28
N VAL A 157 -11.81 -5.07 3.39
CA VAL A 157 -11.37 -4.05 4.36
C VAL A 157 -10.41 -3.06 3.72
N PHE A 158 -9.48 -3.53 2.89
CA PHE A 158 -8.58 -2.65 2.14
C PHE A 158 -9.39 -1.67 1.26
N THR A 159 -10.25 -2.21 0.40
CA THR A 159 -11.06 -1.42 -0.53
C THR A 159 -11.94 -0.41 0.19
N ASN A 160 -12.68 -0.81 1.23
CA ASN A 160 -13.57 0.08 1.96
C ASN A 160 -12.80 1.21 2.65
N LEU A 161 -11.69 0.92 3.32
CA LEU A 161 -10.89 1.95 3.97
C LEU A 161 -10.25 2.91 2.97
N MET A 162 -9.79 2.44 1.83
CA MET A 162 -9.17 3.30 0.83
C MET A 162 -10.22 4.15 0.09
N ALA A 163 -11.42 3.60 -0.16
CA ALA A 163 -12.57 4.35 -0.67
C ALA A 163 -13.05 5.42 0.33
N GLU A 164 -13.11 5.09 1.62
CA GLU A 164 -13.47 6.00 2.70
C GLU A 164 -12.52 7.21 2.75
N GLN A 165 -11.21 6.97 2.67
CA GLN A 165 -10.21 8.03 2.61
C GLN A 165 -10.43 8.93 1.39
N ASN A 166 -10.61 8.33 0.21
CA ASN A 166 -10.84 9.09 -1.03
C ASN A 166 -12.06 10.01 -0.93
N LEU A 167 -13.20 9.47 -0.48
CA LEU A 167 -14.45 10.23 -0.29
C LEU A 167 -14.24 11.47 0.60
N ARG A 168 -13.51 11.32 1.71
CA ARG A 168 -13.16 12.47 2.59
C ARG A 168 -12.25 13.46 1.88
N THR A 169 -11.17 12.97 1.29
CA THR A 169 -10.16 13.86 0.68
C THR A 169 -10.66 14.60 -0.54
N ALA A 170 -11.57 14.01 -1.32
CA ALA A 170 -12.24 14.68 -2.42
C ALA A 170 -13.12 15.83 -1.91
N ALA A 171 -13.89 15.61 -0.84
CA ALA A 171 -14.71 16.65 -0.23
C ALA A 171 -13.85 17.80 0.34
N ASP A 172 -12.71 17.48 0.95
CA ASP A 172 -11.78 18.48 1.48
C ASP A 172 -11.06 19.24 0.37
N ALA A 173 -10.66 18.58 -0.72
CA ALA A 173 -10.07 19.22 -1.89
C ALA A 173 -11.06 20.17 -2.59
N CYS A 174 -12.34 19.79 -2.72
CA CYS A 174 -13.39 20.68 -3.22
C CYS A 174 -13.54 21.93 -2.34
N ALA A 175 -13.39 21.80 -1.02
CA ALA A 175 -13.46 22.94 -0.11
C ALA A 175 -12.24 23.87 -0.21
N ARG A 176 -11.06 23.34 -0.52
CA ARG A 176 -9.85 24.12 -0.81
C ARG A 176 -9.93 24.82 -2.17
N HIS A 177 -10.53 24.18 -3.17
CA HIS A 177 -10.59 24.64 -4.57
C HIS A 177 -12.02 24.82 -5.08
N PRO A 178 -12.84 25.71 -4.48
CA PRO A 178 -14.28 25.79 -4.77
C PRO A 178 -14.60 26.23 -6.21
N GLU A 179 -13.80 27.14 -6.79
CA GLU A 179 -14.00 27.60 -8.18
C GLU A 179 -13.76 26.46 -9.17
N ARG A 180 -12.66 25.72 -9.00
CA ARG A 180 -12.33 24.56 -9.84
C ARG A 180 -13.32 23.41 -9.65
N ALA A 181 -13.79 23.17 -8.43
CA ALA A 181 -14.85 22.20 -8.17
C ALA A 181 -16.15 22.56 -8.91
N ALA A 182 -16.51 23.85 -8.97
CA ALA A 182 -17.66 24.33 -9.73
C ALA A 182 -17.47 24.13 -11.25
N GLU A 183 -16.25 24.35 -11.78
CA GLU A 183 -15.93 24.07 -13.20
C GLU A 183 -16.06 22.58 -13.55
N LEU A 184 -15.72 21.68 -12.61
CA LEU A 184 -15.94 20.23 -12.75
C LEU A 184 -17.41 19.80 -12.60
N GLY A 185 -18.31 20.74 -12.37
CA GLY A 185 -19.72 20.49 -12.16
C GLY A 185 -20.00 19.70 -10.87
N VAL A 186 -19.19 19.89 -9.82
CA VAL A 186 -19.48 19.32 -8.50
C VAL A 186 -20.71 20.02 -7.91
N ALA A 187 -21.78 19.26 -7.68
CA ALA A 187 -22.99 19.80 -7.07
C ALA A 187 -22.74 20.14 -5.59
N ALA A 188 -23.51 21.11 -5.06
CA ALA A 188 -23.30 21.63 -3.71
C ALA A 188 -23.46 20.56 -2.61
N ASP A 189 -24.24 19.52 -2.85
CA ASP A 189 -24.53 18.42 -1.94
C ASP A 189 -23.57 17.23 -2.09
N GLU A 190 -22.85 17.10 -3.22
CA GLU A 190 -21.93 15.98 -3.47
C GLU A 190 -20.85 15.84 -2.38
N PRO A 191 -20.09 16.88 -2.00
CA PRO A 191 -19.08 16.76 -0.94
C PRO A 191 -19.66 16.34 0.41
N SER A 192 -20.87 16.81 0.74
CA SER A 192 -21.54 16.40 1.97
C SER A 192 -21.96 14.93 1.92
N ALA A 193 -22.48 14.47 0.78
CA ALA A 193 -22.87 13.07 0.58
C ALA A 193 -21.65 12.14 0.64
N TRP A 194 -20.50 12.54 0.10
CA TRP A 194 -19.25 11.78 0.21
C TRP A 194 -18.79 11.67 1.66
N ARG A 195 -18.82 12.76 2.43
CA ARG A 195 -18.50 12.72 3.88
C ARG A 195 -19.43 11.80 4.66
N SER A 196 -20.74 11.85 4.39
CA SER A 196 -21.70 10.95 5.04
C SER A 196 -21.46 9.47 4.69
N ALA A 197 -21.14 9.16 3.42
CA ALA A 197 -20.80 7.80 3.02
C ALA A 197 -19.50 7.31 3.68
N ALA A 198 -18.49 8.18 3.76
CA ALA A 198 -17.23 7.89 4.45
C ALA A 198 -17.42 7.64 5.95
N GLU A 199 -18.25 8.45 6.62
CA GLU A 199 -18.56 8.26 8.05
C GLU A 199 -19.36 6.98 8.33
N ALA A 200 -20.23 6.61 7.40
CA ALA A 200 -21.04 5.40 7.51
C ALA A 200 -20.33 4.13 6.99
N MET A 201 -19.10 4.21 6.47
CA MET A 201 -18.40 3.09 5.83
C MET A 201 -18.33 1.87 6.77
N PHE A 202 -18.82 0.73 6.30
CA PHE A 202 -18.78 -0.51 7.05
C PHE A 202 -17.40 -1.18 6.94
N ILE A 203 -16.74 -1.41 8.07
CA ILE A 203 -15.49 -2.16 8.15
C ILE A 203 -15.75 -3.40 9.04
N PRO A 204 -15.69 -4.62 8.48
CA PRO A 204 -15.97 -5.82 9.27
C PRO A 204 -14.89 -6.06 10.34
N TYR A 205 -15.30 -6.67 11.45
CA TYR A 205 -14.43 -7.10 12.55
C TYR A 205 -14.97 -8.41 13.14
N ASP A 206 -14.11 -9.41 13.31
CA ASP A 206 -14.45 -10.69 13.94
C ASP A 206 -14.09 -10.61 15.42
N GLU A 207 -15.08 -10.32 16.27
CA GLU A 207 -14.89 -10.19 17.73
C GLU A 207 -14.38 -11.48 18.39
N ARG A 208 -14.72 -12.66 17.84
CA ARG A 208 -14.32 -13.95 18.41
C ARG A 208 -12.83 -14.20 18.18
N LEU A 209 -12.33 -13.88 17.00
CA LEU A 209 -10.91 -13.99 16.68
C LEU A 209 -10.13 -12.72 17.06
N GLY A 210 -10.82 -11.61 17.31
CA GLY A 210 -10.31 -10.25 17.50
C GLY A 210 -9.37 -9.79 16.39
N VAL A 211 -9.74 -10.09 15.14
CA VAL A 211 -9.04 -9.65 13.93
C VAL A 211 -10.05 -9.08 12.95
N HIS A 212 -9.59 -8.21 12.06
CA HIS A 212 -10.40 -7.84 10.91
C HIS A 212 -10.37 -9.00 9.90
N PRO A 213 -11.53 -9.54 9.46
CA PRO A 213 -11.56 -10.43 8.31
C PRO A 213 -11.22 -9.61 7.05
N GLN A 214 -10.56 -10.21 6.06
CA GLN A 214 -10.08 -9.50 4.86
C GLN A 214 -11.25 -8.91 4.08
N SER A 215 -12.36 -9.65 4.07
CA SER A 215 -13.68 -9.26 3.59
C SER A 215 -14.73 -9.88 4.50
N GLU A 216 -15.98 -9.45 4.37
CA GLU A 216 -17.09 -10.05 5.11
C GLU A 216 -17.15 -11.58 4.86
N GLY A 217 -17.27 -12.36 5.94
CA GLY A 217 -17.31 -13.83 5.89
C GLY A 217 -15.97 -14.55 5.68
N PHE A 218 -14.86 -13.85 5.41
CA PHE A 218 -13.57 -14.51 5.06
C PHE A 218 -13.07 -15.48 6.14
N THR A 219 -13.15 -15.11 7.42
CA THR A 219 -12.67 -15.93 8.54
C THR A 219 -13.53 -17.18 8.82
N GLU A 220 -14.67 -17.31 8.13
CA GLU A 220 -15.57 -18.46 8.23
C GLU A 220 -15.30 -19.53 7.16
N HIS A 221 -14.49 -19.21 6.14
CA HIS A 221 -14.10 -20.15 5.10
C HIS A 221 -13.22 -21.29 5.65
N GLU A 222 -13.14 -22.38 4.91
CA GLU A 222 -12.19 -23.46 5.20
C GLU A 222 -10.75 -22.96 5.03
N VAL A 223 -9.84 -23.28 5.96
CA VAL A 223 -8.42 -22.94 5.82
C VAL A 223 -7.79 -23.83 4.75
N TRP A 224 -6.97 -23.25 3.88
CA TRP A 224 -6.26 -24.02 2.86
C TRP A 224 -5.34 -25.09 3.50
N ASP A 225 -5.30 -26.29 2.91
CA ASP A 225 -4.46 -27.37 3.43
C ASP A 225 -3.00 -27.21 2.96
N PHE A 226 -2.28 -26.32 3.63
CA PHE A 226 -0.88 -26.05 3.33
C PHE A 226 0.02 -27.26 3.56
N ALA A 227 -0.32 -28.13 4.51
CA ALA A 227 0.48 -29.32 4.83
C ALA A 227 0.41 -30.38 3.71
N ALA A 228 -0.73 -30.48 3.04
CA ALA A 228 -0.90 -31.37 1.89
C ALA A 228 -0.53 -30.73 0.54
N THR A 229 -0.16 -29.45 0.51
CA THR A 229 0.21 -28.76 -0.73
C THR A 229 1.68 -29.04 -1.08
N PRO A 230 1.98 -29.66 -2.24
CA PRO A 230 3.36 -29.92 -2.65
C PRO A 230 4.19 -28.63 -2.84
N PRO A 231 5.49 -28.62 -2.53
CA PRO A 231 6.34 -27.44 -2.71
C PRO A 231 6.43 -26.94 -4.16
N ASP A 232 6.28 -27.83 -5.15
CA ASP A 232 6.31 -27.52 -6.58
C ASP A 232 4.93 -27.13 -7.14
N HIS A 233 3.92 -26.99 -6.28
CA HIS A 233 2.57 -26.51 -6.64
C HIS A 233 2.36 -25.02 -6.33
N TYR A 234 3.45 -24.26 -6.19
CA TYR A 234 3.44 -22.80 -6.04
C TYR A 234 4.06 -22.13 -7.28
N PRO A 235 3.53 -20.98 -7.73
CA PRO A 235 2.38 -20.26 -7.17
C PRO A 235 1.05 -20.98 -7.43
N LEU A 236 0.15 -20.98 -6.43
CA LEU A 236 -1.06 -21.81 -6.40
C LEU A 236 -1.95 -21.64 -7.63
N LEU A 237 -2.07 -20.42 -8.18
CA LEU A 237 -2.89 -20.13 -9.37
C LEU A 237 -2.49 -20.92 -10.62
N LEU A 238 -1.26 -21.44 -10.68
CA LEU A 238 -0.80 -22.25 -11.81
C LEU A 238 -1.16 -23.74 -11.66
N HIS A 239 -1.58 -24.17 -10.46
CA HIS A 239 -1.81 -25.58 -10.12
C HIS A 239 -3.24 -25.86 -9.64
N TYR A 240 -3.92 -24.86 -9.10
CA TYR A 240 -5.26 -24.96 -8.53
C TYR A 240 -6.21 -23.98 -9.20
N HIS A 241 -7.47 -24.40 -9.36
CA HIS A 241 -8.49 -23.58 -9.99
C HIS A 241 -8.94 -22.46 -9.04
N TYR A 242 -9.13 -21.24 -9.56
CA TYR A 242 -9.59 -20.08 -8.77
C TYR A 242 -10.85 -20.34 -7.94
N PHE A 243 -11.79 -21.13 -8.45
CA PHE A 243 -12.97 -21.60 -7.69
C PHE A 243 -12.62 -22.18 -6.31
N ASP A 244 -11.53 -22.93 -6.19
CA ASP A 244 -11.11 -23.53 -4.92
C ASP A 244 -10.36 -22.53 -4.04
N LEU A 245 -9.56 -21.64 -4.65
CA LEU A 245 -8.85 -20.57 -3.92
C LEU A 245 -9.85 -19.58 -3.30
N TYR A 246 -10.82 -19.07 -4.07
CA TYR A 246 -11.76 -18.02 -3.66
C TYR A 246 -12.64 -18.36 -2.45
N ARG A 247 -12.77 -19.64 -2.12
CA ARG A 247 -13.64 -20.13 -1.04
C ARG A 247 -12.88 -20.62 0.18
N LYS A 248 -11.57 -20.38 0.23
CA LYS A 248 -10.67 -20.84 1.28
C LYS A 248 -9.88 -19.68 1.86
N GLN A 249 -9.37 -19.87 3.07
CA GLN A 249 -8.44 -18.93 3.68
C GLN A 249 -7.03 -19.21 3.16
N VAL A 250 -6.69 -18.55 2.06
CA VAL A 250 -5.34 -18.46 1.52
C VAL A 250 -5.19 -17.10 0.85
N VAL A 251 -4.07 -16.43 1.12
CA VAL A 251 -3.83 -15.07 0.70
C VAL A 251 -2.62 -15.04 -0.23
N LYS A 252 -2.83 -14.60 -1.47
CA LYS A 252 -1.77 -14.46 -2.47
C LYS A 252 -0.71 -13.45 -2.01
N GLN A 253 -1.18 -12.30 -1.54
CA GLN A 253 -0.38 -11.13 -1.18
C GLN A 253 -1.12 -10.24 -0.17
N PRO A 254 -0.42 -9.34 0.54
CA PRO A 254 -1.00 -8.45 1.54
C PRO A 254 -2.21 -7.66 1.02
N ASP A 255 -3.35 -7.88 1.69
CA ASP A 255 -4.60 -7.15 1.49
C ASP A 255 -4.90 -6.34 2.77
N LEU A 256 -5.40 -6.98 3.83
CA LEU A 256 -5.55 -6.33 5.15
C LEU A 256 -4.21 -5.80 5.68
N VAL A 257 -3.13 -6.57 5.50
CA VAL A 257 -1.79 -6.15 5.93
C VAL A 257 -1.32 -4.92 5.17
N HIS A 258 -1.72 -4.77 3.90
CA HIS A 258 -1.46 -3.55 3.14
C HIS A 258 -2.33 -2.38 3.62
N ALA A 259 -3.58 -2.62 4.00
CA ALA A 259 -4.44 -1.60 4.62
C ALA A 259 -3.81 -1.04 5.90
N MET A 260 -3.21 -1.88 6.75
CA MET A 260 -2.53 -1.44 7.97
C MET A 260 -1.31 -0.54 7.72
N LEU A 261 -0.67 -0.70 6.55
CA LEU A 261 0.44 0.15 6.12
C LEU A 261 -0.05 1.52 5.65
N LEU A 262 -1.13 1.55 4.85
CA LEU A 262 -1.61 2.79 4.25
C LEU A 262 -2.49 3.62 5.19
N ARG A 263 -3.34 2.96 5.99
CA ARG A 263 -4.32 3.58 6.92
C ARG A 263 -3.86 3.49 8.37
N THR A 264 -2.87 4.31 8.67
CA THR A 264 -2.14 4.29 9.94
C THR A 264 -2.95 4.80 11.13
N ASP A 265 -4.07 5.46 10.84
CA ASP A 265 -5.02 6.10 11.76
C ASP A 265 -6.14 5.16 12.24
N VAL A 266 -6.33 4.01 11.58
CA VAL A 266 -7.50 3.14 11.80
C VAL A 266 -7.24 2.05 12.82
N PHE A 267 -6.05 1.44 12.77
CA PHE A 267 -5.74 0.24 13.55
C PHE A 267 -4.90 0.56 14.77
N THR A 268 -5.30 0.04 15.93
CA THR A 268 -4.48 0.04 17.14
C THR A 268 -3.27 -0.88 17.00
N ASP A 269 -2.22 -0.66 17.80
CA ASP A 269 -1.02 -1.50 17.84
C ASP A 269 -1.35 -2.98 18.13
N GLU A 270 -2.36 -3.25 18.96
CA GLU A 270 -2.81 -4.60 19.27
C GLU A 270 -3.52 -5.24 18.08
N GLN A 271 -4.45 -4.53 17.43
CA GLN A 271 -5.11 -5.02 16.21
C GLN A 271 -4.08 -5.30 15.12
N LYS A 272 -3.08 -4.41 14.92
CA LYS A 272 -2.02 -4.64 13.93
C LYS A 272 -1.25 -5.92 14.19
N ALA A 273 -0.87 -6.16 15.44
CA ALA A 273 -0.15 -7.37 15.81
C ALA A 273 -0.99 -8.65 15.65
N ARG A 274 -2.26 -8.62 16.04
CA ARG A 274 -3.18 -9.77 15.91
C ARG A 274 -3.50 -10.08 14.45
N ASN A 275 -3.81 -9.04 13.67
CA ASN A 275 -4.03 -9.17 12.23
C ASN A 275 -2.77 -9.73 11.57
N PHE A 276 -1.61 -9.13 11.81
CA PHE A 276 -0.35 -9.59 11.20
C PHE A 276 -0.08 -11.06 11.54
N ASP A 277 -0.18 -11.47 12.82
CA ASP A 277 0.01 -12.86 13.22
C ASP A 277 -1.00 -13.82 12.59
N TYR A 278 -2.25 -13.39 12.38
CA TYR A 278 -3.26 -14.19 11.68
C TYR A 278 -2.94 -14.38 10.20
N TYR A 279 -2.69 -13.28 9.48
CA TYR A 279 -2.53 -13.31 8.02
C TYR A 279 -1.19 -13.90 7.59
N GLU A 280 -0.14 -13.78 8.41
CA GLU A 280 1.13 -14.45 8.15
C GLU A 280 0.97 -15.97 8.00
N ARG A 281 0.03 -16.58 8.73
CA ARG A 281 -0.23 -18.03 8.70
C ARG A 281 -0.87 -18.53 7.42
N ILE A 282 -1.45 -17.64 6.64
CA ILE A 282 -2.23 -17.98 5.45
C ILE A 282 -1.75 -17.25 4.19
N THR A 283 -0.70 -16.43 4.28
CA THR A 283 -0.14 -15.69 3.14
C THR A 283 0.96 -16.50 2.47
N VAL A 284 0.75 -16.85 1.19
CA VAL A 284 1.70 -17.68 0.41
C VAL A 284 2.76 -16.88 -0.33
N ARG A 285 2.56 -15.57 -0.48
CA ARG A 285 3.47 -14.65 -1.19
C ARG A 285 3.74 -15.07 -2.63
N ASP A 286 2.68 -15.42 -3.35
CA ASP A 286 2.73 -15.75 -4.79
C ASP A 286 2.78 -14.47 -5.68
N SER A 287 3.30 -13.39 -5.12
CA SER A 287 3.39 -12.08 -5.75
C SER A 287 4.58 -11.32 -5.19
N SER A 288 5.37 -10.76 -6.09
CA SER A 288 6.54 -9.94 -5.76
C SER A 288 6.22 -8.70 -4.91
N LEU A 289 4.95 -8.29 -4.85
CA LEU A 289 4.46 -7.14 -4.05
C LEU A 289 4.40 -7.45 -2.54
N SER A 290 4.54 -8.72 -2.17
CA SER A 290 4.22 -9.21 -0.83
C SER A 290 5.27 -8.88 0.21
N ALA A 291 6.53 -9.26 -0.04
CA ALA A 291 7.60 -9.18 0.95
C ALA A 291 7.84 -7.77 1.48
N GLY A 292 7.85 -6.75 0.61
CA GLY A 292 8.07 -5.35 1.00
C GLY A 292 7.04 -4.85 2.02
N THR A 293 5.75 -5.13 1.79
CA THR A 293 4.66 -4.73 2.72
C THR A 293 4.76 -5.47 4.05
N GLN A 294 4.98 -6.79 4.02
CA GLN A 294 5.12 -7.58 5.25
C GLN A 294 6.34 -7.18 6.05
N ALA A 295 7.47 -6.82 5.41
CA ALA A 295 8.64 -6.31 6.10
C ALA A 295 8.31 -5.06 6.94
N VAL A 296 7.49 -4.16 6.41
CA VAL A 296 7.10 -2.95 7.14
C VAL A 296 6.27 -3.28 8.37
N ILE A 297 5.21 -4.07 8.21
CA ILE A 297 4.33 -4.38 9.34
C ILE A 297 5.03 -5.28 10.35
N ALA A 298 5.85 -6.24 9.92
CA ALA A 298 6.71 -7.04 10.80
C ALA A 298 7.60 -6.15 11.68
N ALA A 299 8.28 -5.15 11.10
CA ALA A 299 9.11 -4.21 11.87
C ALA A 299 8.27 -3.35 12.84
N GLU A 300 7.08 -2.92 12.41
CA GLU A 300 6.16 -2.13 13.24
C GLU A 300 5.68 -2.91 14.47
N VAL A 301 5.30 -4.19 14.30
CA VAL A 301 4.78 -5.04 15.39
C VAL A 301 5.88 -5.68 16.27
N GLY A 302 7.15 -5.44 15.96
CA GLY A 302 8.31 -5.89 16.74
C GLY A 302 9.02 -7.14 16.21
N GLN A 303 8.56 -7.71 15.10
CA GLN A 303 9.16 -8.89 14.44
C GLN A 303 10.34 -8.51 13.55
N THR A 304 11.34 -7.82 14.10
CA THR A 304 12.43 -7.20 13.33
C THR A 304 13.27 -8.21 12.53
N ASP A 305 13.54 -9.40 13.06
CA ASP A 305 14.27 -10.44 12.31
C ASP A 305 13.45 -10.98 11.12
N LEU A 306 12.14 -11.20 11.31
CA LEU A 306 11.25 -11.58 10.21
C LEU A 306 11.16 -10.47 9.15
N ALA A 307 11.09 -9.21 9.59
CA ALA A 307 11.15 -8.07 8.69
C ALA A 307 12.44 -8.04 7.86
N TYR A 308 13.56 -8.48 8.45
CA TYR A 308 14.85 -8.54 7.76
C TYR A 308 14.89 -9.66 6.73
N ASP A 309 14.27 -10.80 7.04
CA ASP A 309 14.07 -11.90 6.09
C ASP A 309 13.26 -11.41 4.87
N TYR A 310 12.15 -10.71 5.11
CA TYR A 310 11.32 -10.14 4.05
C TYR A 310 12.00 -9.01 3.26
N LEU A 311 12.80 -8.15 3.90
CA LEU A 311 13.64 -7.19 3.17
C LEU A 311 14.59 -7.93 2.22
N GLY A 312 15.19 -9.02 2.68
CA GLY A 312 16.07 -9.85 1.85
C GLY A 312 15.35 -10.42 0.63
N GLU A 313 14.16 -10.99 0.84
CA GLU A 313 13.30 -11.49 -0.24
C GLU A 313 12.98 -10.39 -1.26
N SER A 314 12.48 -9.23 -0.80
CA SER A 314 12.14 -8.09 -1.68
C SER A 314 13.35 -7.51 -2.43
N ALA A 315 14.49 -7.35 -1.75
CA ALA A 315 15.67 -6.68 -2.31
C ALA A 315 16.49 -7.57 -3.25
N LEU A 316 16.42 -8.90 -3.08
CA LEU A 316 17.21 -9.87 -3.83
C LEU A 316 16.37 -10.68 -4.80
N LEU A 317 15.06 -10.39 -4.92
CA LEU A 317 14.10 -11.13 -5.75
C LEU A 317 14.63 -11.38 -7.16
N ASP A 318 14.99 -10.32 -7.89
CA ASP A 318 15.49 -10.44 -9.25
C ASP A 318 16.95 -10.94 -9.31
N LEU A 319 17.79 -10.54 -8.35
CA LEU A 319 19.20 -10.92 -8.33
C LEU A 319 19.40 -12.43 -8.10
N HIS A 320 18.51 -13.06 -7.35
CA HIS A 320 18.53 -14.49 -7.05
C HIS A 320 17.45 -15.27 -7.82
N ASP A 321 16.69 -14.60 -8.70
CA ASP A 321 15.60 -15.18 -9.48
C ASP A 321 14.62 -15.99 -8.64
N LEU A 322 14.16 -15.42 -7.52
CA LEU A 322 13.35 -16.12 -6.51
C LEU A 322 11.97 -16.58 -7.06
N GLU A 323 11.42 -15.85 -8.02
CA GLU A 323 10.16 -16.17 -8.70
C GLU A 323 10.37 -16.95 -10.02
N HIS A 324 11.61 -17.31 -10.35
CA HIS A 324 11.99 -18.06 -11.56
C HIS A 324 11.52 -17.44 -12.89
N ASN A 325 11.32 -16.12 -12.91
CA ASN A 325 10.77 -15.38 -14.04
C ASN A 325 11.48 -14.03 -14.27
N THR A 326 12.66 -13.79 -13.68
CA THR A 326 13.43 -12.55 -13.87
C THR A 326 13.84 -12.34 -15.32
N ARG A 327 13.98 -13.43 -16.09
CA ARG A 327 14.21 -13.39 -17.54
C ARG A 327 13.13 -12.60 -18.30
N ASP A 328 11.92 -12.50 -17.74
CA ASP A 328 10.80 -11.78 -18.32
C ASP A 328 10.83 -10.28 -17.93
N GLY A 329 11.83 -9.85 -17.16
CA GLY A 329 12.04 -8.48 -16.70
C GLY A 329 12.03 -8.36 -15.17
N VAL A 330 12.66 -7.31 -14.67
CA VAL A 330 12.80 -7.04 -13.23
C VAL A 330 11.48 -6.57 -12.62
N HIS A 331 11.24 -6.86 -11.34
CA HIS A 331 9.99 -6.53 -10.67
C HIS A 331 10.03 -5.13 -10.05
N ILE A 332 9.53 -4.12 -10.77
CA ILE A 332 9.66 -2.71 -10.36
C ILE A 332 9.00 -2.42 -9.01
N ALA A 333 7.83 -3.02 -8.75
CA ALA A 333 7.14 -2.88 -7.46
C ALA A 333 7.95 -3.48 -6.29
N ALA A 334 8.60 -4.63 -6.49
CA ALA A 334 9.43 -5.27 -5.46
C ALA A 334 10.71 -4.46 -5.17
N LEU A 335 11.32 -3.87 -6.20
CA LEU A 335 12.46 -2.97 -6.04
C LEU A 335 12.08 -1.73 -5.22
N ALA A 336 10.91 -1.13 -5.48
CA ALA A 336 10.38 -0.05 -4.66
C ALA A 336 10.01 -0.55 -3.24
N GLY A 337 9.48 -1.76 -3.13
CA GLY A 337 9.17 -2.45 -1.87
C GLY A 337 10.38 -2.59 -0.94
N ALA A 338 11.58 -2.83 -1.47
CA ALA A 338 12.81 -2.85 -0.68
C ALA A 338 13.12 -1.49 -0.04
N TRP A 339 12.91 -0.39 -0.77
CA TRP A 339 13.05 0.96 -0.20
C TRP A 339 11.97 1.25 0.85
N ILE A 340 10.71 0.85 0.58
CA ILE A 340 9.61 1.02 1.54
C ILE A 340 9.92 0.24 2.83
N ALA A 341 10.40 -0.99 2.75
CA ALA A 341 10.81 -1.79 3.90
C ALA A 341 11.92 -1.12 4.72
N LEU A 342 12.91 -0.50 4.07
CA LEU A 342 13.98 0.25 4.74
C LEU A 342 13.45 1.52 5.42
N VAL A 343 12.68 2.34 4.71
CA VAL A 343 12.30 3.68 5.17
C VAL A 343 11.04 3.66 6.05
N ALA A 344 9.97 3.03 5.58
CA ALA A 344 8.72 2.91 6.33
C ALA A 344 8.79 1.78 7.36
N GLY A 345 9.48 0.67 7.08
CA GLY A 345 9.66 -0.42 8.06
C GLY A 345 10.68 -0.05 9.13
N PHE A 346 11.97 -0.15 8.81
CA PHE A 346 13.05 0.03 9.78
C PHE A 346 13.28 1.50 10.19
N GLY A 347 13.06 2.44 9.29
CA GLY A 347 13.03 3.87 9.61
C GLY A 347 11.77 4.28 10.38
N GLY A 348 10.72 3.46 10.36
CA GLY A 348 9.44 3.70 11.02
C GLY A 348 8.74 4.97 10.55
N LEU A 349 9.00 5.42 9.30
CA LEU A 349 8.40 6.63 8.74
C LEU A 349 6.89 6.47 8.58
N ARG A 350 6.11 7.41 9.12
CA ARG A 350 4.67 7.55 8.86
C ARG A 350 4.31 9.04 8.68
N PRO A 351 3.32 9.36 7.83
CA PRO A 351 2.71 10.69 7.83
C PRO A 351 1.85 10.89 9.08
N ARG A 352 1.75 12.12 9.59
CA ARG A 352 0.83 12.49 10.68
C ARG A 352 0.40 13.94 10.55
N GLY A 353 -0.79 14.17 10.01
CA GLY A 353 -1.25 15.51 9.65
C GLY A 353 -0.24 16.18 8.71
N ASP A 354 0.16 17.41 9.00
CA ASP A 354 1.14 18.20 8.23
C ASP A 354 2.61 17.89 8.57
N SER A 355 2.90 16.68 9.06
CA SER A 355 4.22 16.31 9.57
C SER A 355 4.57 14.84 9.28
N LEU A 356 5.83 14.50 9.55
CA LEU A 356 6.35 13.14 9.54
C LEU A 356 6.66 12.68 10.96
N CYS A 357 6.35 11.42 11.28
CA CYS A 357 6.78 10.77 12.50
C CYS A 357 7.64 9.53 12.20
N PHE A 358 8.46 9.16 13.18
CA PHE A 358 9.44 8.09 13.05
C PHE A 358 9.39 7.17 14.27
N ALA A 359 9.31 5.87 14.04
CA ALA A 359 9.45 4.84 15.07
C ALA A 359 10.55 3.83 14.68
N PRO A 360 11.82 4.28 14.52
CA PRO A 360 12.85 3.47 13.91
C PRO A 360 13.25 2.28 14.79
N ARG A 361 13.50 1.13 14.15
CA ARG A 361 13.97 -0.12 14.77
C ARG A 361 14.82 -0.86 13.74
N LEU A 362 15.98 -1.38 14.14
CA LEU A 362 16.86 -2.14 13.25
C LEU A 362 16.91 -3.61 13.66
N PRO A 363 16.97 -4.54 12.69
CA PRO A 363 17.26 -5.94 12.97
C PRO A 363 18.74 -6.09 13.35
N ALA A 364 19.10 -7.19 13.99
CA ALA A 364 20.50 -7.44 14.38
C ALA A 364 21.48 -7.41 13.20
N GLY A 365 20.99 -7.64 11.97
CA GLY A 365 21.81 -7.64 10.76
C GLY A 365 22.04 -6.27 10.09
N ILE A 366 21.58 -5.17 10.68
CA ILE A 366 21.81 -3.83 10.13
C ILE A 366 22.31 -2.92 11.26
N ASP A 367 23.63 -2.69 11.31
CA ASP A 367 24.24 -1.84 12.34
C ASP A 367 23.80 -0.37 12.24
N ARG A 368 23.58 0.09 11.01
CA ARG A 368 23.26 1.49 10.72
C ARG A 368 22.46 1.63 9.44
N LEU A 369 21.33 2.34 9.53
CA LEU A 369 20.52 2.77 8.40
C LEU A 369 20.62 4.29 8.24
N VAL A 370 20.88 4.77 7.03
CA VAL A 370 20.85 6.20 6.70
C VAL A 370 20.02 6.41 5.45
N PHE A 371 19.06 7.32 5.51
CA PHE A 371 18.27 7.73 4.34
C PHE A 371 18.01 9.23 4.35
N ASN A 372 17.72 9.76 3.15
CA ASN A 372 17.34 11.15 2.96
C ASN A 372 15.95 11.21 2.32
N LEU A 373 15.16 12.23 2.69
CA LEU A 373 13.81 12.42 2.18
C LEU A 373 13.56 13.89 1.87
N LEU A 374 12.68 14.12 0.91
CA LEU A 374 12.06 15.41 0.64
C LEU A 374 10.66 15.45 1.28
N TYR A 375 10.35 16.54 1.96
CA TYR A 375 9.02 16.81 2.50
C TYR A 375 8.75 18.30 2.57
N ARG A 376 7.75 18.81 1.85
CA ARG A 376 7.32 20.22 1.82
C ARG A 376 8.51 21.17 1.72
N LYS A 377 9.32 20.98 0.66
CA LYS A 377 10.56 21.72 0.34
C LYS A 377 11.69 21.60 1.38
N ARG A 378 11.59 20.64 2.31
CA ARG A 378 12.64 20.33 3.29
C ARG A 378 13.40 19.09 2.89
N ARG A 379 14.72 19.09 3.11
CA ARG A 379 15.57 17.91 2.94
C ARG A 379 15.97 17.37 4.30
N LEU A 380 15.49 16.17 4.61
CA LEU A 380 15.77 15.49 5.86
C LEU A 380 16.84 14.42 5.66
N ARG A 381 17.66 14.20 6.68
CA ARG A 381 18.52 13.03 6.80
C ARG A 381 18.28 12.36 8.14
N ILE A 382 18.02 11.07 8.10
CA ILE A 382 17.78 10.23 9.28
C ILE A 382 18.90 9.21 9.34
N THR A 383 19.56 9.12 10.49
CA THR A 383 20.58 8.10 10.78
C THR A 383 20.14 7.30 12.00
N THR A 384 19.92 6.01 11.82
CA THR A 384 19.50 5.09 12.88
C THR A 384 20.60 4.09 13.16
N THR A 385 20.87 3.83 14.44
CA THR A 385 21.63 2.69 14.95
C THR A 385 20.78 1.94 15.98
N HIS A 386 21.28 0.85 16.56
CA HIS A 386 20.59 0.16 17.67
C HIS A 386 20.44 1.03 18.94
N ALA A 387 21.30 2.03 19.12
CA ALA A 387 21.29 2.85 20.33
C ALA A 387 20.47 4.14 20.17
N SER A 388 20.49 4.76 18.98
CA SER A 388 19.90 6.09 18.77
C SER A 388 19.46 6.33 17.33
N ALA A 389 18.47 7.21 17.17
CA ALA A 389 18.17 7.87 15.90
C ALA A 389 18.62 9.33 15.94
N VAL A 390 19.24 9.81 14.86
CA VAL A 390 19.67 11.19 14.65
C VAL A 390 18.91 11.76 13.47
N TYR A 391 18.24 12.89 13.71
CA TYR A 391 17.42 13.61 12.76
C TYR A 391 18.09 14.92 12.39
N GLU A 392 18.21 15.19 11.09
CA GLU A 392 18.86 16.38 10.57
C GLU A 392 17.97 17.04 9.51
N LEU A 393 17.66 18.31 9.70
CA LEU A 393 17.12 19.16 8.64
C LEU A 393 18.29 19.76 7.88
N ARG A 394 18.56 19.26 6.68
CA ARG A 394 19.68 19.70 5.85
C ARG A 394 19.36 20.96 5.04
N GLU A 395 18.07 21.19 4.77
CA GLU A 395 17.57 22.32 4.00
C GLU A 395 16.08 22.53 4.29
N GLY A 396 15.63 23.78 4.25
CA GLY A 396 14.23 24.17 4.45
C GLY A 396 13.93 24.73 5.85
N GLU A 397 12.69 25.16 6.03
CA GLU A 397 12.21 25.78 7.27
C GLU A 397 12.06 24.75 8.41
N PRO A 398 12.15 25.19 9.68
CA PRO A 398 11.86 24.34 10.83
C PRO A 398 10.54 23.56 10.70
N MET A 399 10.49 22.38 11.32
CA MET A 399 9.26 21.58 11.36
C MET A 399 9.13 20.82 12.68
N GLU A 400 7.89 20.64 13.10
CA GLU A 400 7.56 19.64 14.12
C GLU A 400 7.64 18.24 13.53
N THR A 401 8.10 17.29 14.33
CA THR A 401 8.15 15.86 14.01
C THR A 401 8.04 15.06 15.31
N SER A 402 8.16 13.73 15.26
CA SER A 402 8.20 12.92 16.48
C SER A 402 9.01 11.65 16.35
N HIS A 403 9.51 11.20 17.50
CA HIS A 403 10.24 9.95 17.69
C HIS A 403 9.47 9.06 18.67
N HIS A 404 8.96 7.92 18.21
CA HIS A 404 8.12 7.01 19.01
C HIS A 404 7.02 7.76 19.79
N GLY A 405 6.33 8.69 19.11
CA GLY A 405 5.26 9.51 19.67
C GLY A 405 5.70 10.78 20.40
N LEU A 406 6.98 10.92 20.77
CA LEU A 406 7.51 12.11 21.43
C LEU A 406 7.78 13.23 20.43
N ALA A 407 7.04 14.34 20.54
CA ALA A 407 7.16 15.48 19.64
C ALA A 407 8.44 16.29 19.87
N PHE A 408 9.02 16.82 18.80
CA PHE A 408 10.14 17.76 18.86
C PHE A 408 10.23 18.62 17.60
N THR A 409 10.82 19.82 17.75
CA THR A 409 11.15 20.71 16.65
C THR A 409 12.49 20.34 16.03
N LEU A 410 12.52 20.15 14.72
CA LEU A 410 13.73 19.97 13.94
C LEU A 410 14.09 21.27 13.21
N THR A 411 15.35 21.70 13.32
CA THR A 411 15.87 22.94 12.70
C THR A 411 17.17 22.65 11.95
N ALA A 412 17.56 23.54 11.02
CA ALA A 412 18.81 23.37 10.27
C ALA A 412 20.07 23.67 11.09
N ALA A 413 19.93 24.21 12.30
CA ALA A 413 21.05 24.64 13.13
C ALA A 413 21.82 23.46 13.76
N ARG A 414 21.13 22.40 14.18
CA ARG A 414 21.76 21.23 14.80
C ARG A 414 20.93 19.94 14.63
N PRO A 415 21.59 18.78 14.53
CA PRO A 415 20.92 17.49 14.65
C PRO A 415 20.23 17.30 16.00
N VAL A 416 19.13 16.55 16.01
CA VAL A 416 18.46 16.09 17.23
C VAL A 416 18.63 14.57 17.34
N SER A 417 19.04 14.08 18.52
CA SER A 417 19.26 12.65 18.75
C SER A 417 18.32 12.13 19.84
N TRP A 418 17.73 10.97 19.59
CA TRP A 418 16.85 10.26 20.52
C TRP A 418 17.33 8.81 20.70
N PRO A 419 17.27 8.25 21.92
CA PRO A 419 17.57 6.83 22.16
C PRO A 419 16.49 5.93 21.57
N ILE A 420 16.87 4.76 21.03
CA ILE A 420 15.90 3.78 20.53
C ILE A 420 15.29 3.00 21.70
N PRO A 421 13.95 3.01 21.89
CA PRO A 421 13.30 2.18 22.88
C PRO A 421 13.36 0.69 22.48
N PRO A 422 13.34 -0.24 23.45
CA PRO A 422 13.29 -1.67 23.15
C PRO A 422 12.05 -2.02 22.34
N ALA A 423 12.20 -2.94 21.38
CA ALA A 423 11.07 -3.44 20.60
C ALA A 423 10.14 -4.29 21.47
N PRO A 424 8.81 -4.30 21.20
CA PRO A 424 7.90 -5.24 21.82
C PRO A 424 8.35 -6.68 21.53
N VAL A 425 8.47 -7.50 22.58
CA VAL A 425 8.78 -8.93 22.44
C VAL A 425 7.49 -9.69 22.24
N ARG A 426 7.36 -10.38 21.10
CA ARG A 426 6.20 -11.19 20.74
C ARG A 426 6.67 -12.53 20.16
N PRO A 427 5.88 -13.62 20.31
CA PRO A 427 6.15 -14.86 19.59
C PRO A 427 6.24 -14.60 18.08
N ARG A 428 7.18 -15.25 17.39
CA ARG A 428 7.29 -15.13 15.93
C ARG A 428 6.09 -15.80 15.27
N PRO A 429 5.35 -15.12 14.37
CA PRO A 429 4.29 -15.75 13.59
C PRO A 429 4.82 -16.90 12.74
N SER A 430 4.01 -17.94 12.55
CA SER A 430 4.30 -19.00 11.59
C SER A 430 3.79 -18.62 10.19
N GLN A 431 4.52 -19.04 9.16
CA GLN A 431 4.09 -18.94 7.76
C GLN A 431 3.58 -20.32 7.29
N PRO A 432 2.90 -20.42 6.13
CA PRO A 432 2.61 -21.71 5.52
C PRO A 432 3.90 -22.53 5.32
N PRO A 433 3.87 -23.86 5.57
CA PRO A 433 5.04 -24.71 5.39
C PRO A 433 5.68 -24.58 4.01
N GLY A 434 6.99 -24.34 3.96
CA GLY A 434 7.74 -24.16 2.72
C GLY A 434 7.57 -22.77 2.10
N ARG A 435 6.75 -21.91 2.71
CA ARG A 435 6.58 -20.50 2.38
C ARG A 435 7.12 -19.63 3.51
N GLU A 436 8.14 -20.03 4.24
CA GLU A 436 8.90 -19.13 5.11
C GLU A 436 9.90 -18.30 4.27
N PRO A 437 10.12 -17.00 4.56
CA PRO A 437 11.18 -16.27 3.88
C PRO A 437 12.55 -16.83 4.26
N ALA A 438 13.51 -16.76 3.34
CA ALA A 438 14.86 -17.27 3.57
C ALA A 438 15.53 -16.49 4.74
N PRO A 439 16.00 -17.17 5.82
CA PRO A 439 16.59 -16.48 6.95
C PRO A 439 17.84 -15.69 6.58
N ARG A 440 17.82 -14.39 6.86
CA ARG A 440 18.96 -13.48 6.72
C ARG A 440 19.75 -13.49 8.01
N ARG A 441 20.29 -14.66 8.38
CA ARG A 441 21.13 -14.79 9.57
C ARG A 441 22.42 -14.01 9.38
N PHE A 442 22.76 -13.19 10.38
CA PHE A 442 24.15 -12.76 10.58
C PHE A 442 24.96 -14.00 10.94
N ARG A 443 25.81 -14.48 10.03
CA ARG A 443 26.91 -15.38 10.42
C ARG A 443 27.90 -14.54 11.20
N ASN A 444 27.80 -14.54 12.53
CA ASN A 444 28.98 -14.29 13.35
C ASN A 444 30.04 -15.29 12.89
N GLY A 445 31.18 -14.78 12.41
CA GLY A 445 32.16 -15.58 11.68
C GLY A 445 32.64 -16.80 12.45
N SER A 446 32.14 -17.97 12.09
CA SER A 446 32.80 -19.27 12.17
C SER A 446 31.82 -20.33 11.65
N GLU A 447 31.81 -20.54 10.34
CA GLU A 447 31.51 -21.83 9.67
C GLU A 447 31.35 -21.56 8.17
N GLN A 448 32.43 -21.83 7.43
CA GLN A 448 32.32 -22.09 5.99
C GLN A 448 31.77 -23.52 5.82
N PRO A 449 30.80 -23.75 4.92
CA PRO A 449 30.45 -25.11 4.54
C PRO A 449 31.56 -25.66 3.64
N GLY A 450 32.14 -26.79 4.04
CA GLY A 450 33.02 -27.62 3.21
C GLY A 450 32.26 -28.54 2.27
#